data_AF-A0A6M8VGT2-F1
#
_entry.id   AF-A0A6M8VGT2-F1
#
_cell.length_a   1.000
_cell.length_b   1.000
_cell.length_c   1.000
_cell.angle_alpha   90.00
_cell.angle_beta   90.00
_cell.angle_gamma   90.00
#
_symmetry.space_group_name_H-M   'P 1'
#
loop_
_entity.id
_entity.type
_entity.pdbx_description
1 polymer ?
#
loop_
_entity_poly.entity_id
_entity_poly.type
_entity_poly.pdbx_seq_one_letter_code
_entity_poly.pdbx_strand_id
1 'polypeptide(L)'
;MKLNLGCGRDLKQGYINLDIVDYGGNQIHDINKFPYPFPDNHFDEIYASHVLEHIENFNRTITELYRILKPNGIMIVYAPFF
;
A
#
# COMPACT_ATOMS: atom_id res chain seq x y z
N MET A 1 -10.75 2.17 7.64
CA MET A 1 -9.90 1.01 7.30
C MET A 1 -8.49 1.49 7.00
N LYS A 2 -7.48 0.68 7.32
CA LYS A 2 -6.07 1.00 7.10
C LYS A 2 -5.41 -0.01 6.16
N LEU A 3 -4.45 0.41 5.34
CA LEU A 3 -3.71 -0.44 4.40
C LEU A 3 -2.22 -0.47 4.78
N ASN A 4 -1.64 -1.67 4.83
CA ASN A 4 -0.20 -1.89 4.92
C ASN A 4 0.29 -2.41 3.56
N LEU A 5 0.89 -1.52 2.78
CA LEU A 5 1.26 -1.73 1.38
C LEU A 5 2.65 -2.36 1.28
N GLY A 6 2.77 -3.48 0.57
CA GLY A 6 4.02 -4.25 0.50
C GLY A 6 4.43 -4.75 1.88
N CYS A 7 3.51 -5.40 2.59
CA CYS A 7 3.67 -5.69 4.01
C CYS A 7 4.85 -6.62 4.33
N GLY A 8 5.33 -7.39 3.34
CA GLY A 8 6.27 -8.48 3.60
C GLY A 8 5.75 -9.38 4.71
N ARG A 9 6.64 -9.71 5.65
CA ARG A 9 6.31 -10.48 6.86
C ARG A 9 5.75 -9.63 8.01
N ASP A 10 5.73 -8.30 7.88
CA ASP A 10 5.24 -7.39 8.92
C ASP A 10 3.72 -7.24 8.83
N LEU A 11 3.00 -8.30 9.22
CA LEU A 11 1.54 -8.30 9.27
C LEU A 11 1.04 -7.43 10.43
N LYS A 12 0.44 -6.29 10.11
CA LYS A 12 -0.05 -5.33 11.11
C LYS A 12 -1.49 -5.61 11.50
N GLN A 13 -1.75 -5.69 12.81
CA GLN A 13 -3.10 -5.81 13.34
C GLN A 13 -3.91 -4.55 13.04
N GLY A 14 -5.16 -4.71 12.57
CA GLY A 14 -6.04 -3.60 12.21
C GLY A 14 -5.79 -3.00 10.82
N TYR A 15 -4.83 -3.55 10.07
CA TYR A 15 -4.57 -3.20 8.68
C TYR A 15 -5.03 -4.33 7.75
N ILE A 16 -5.49 -3.96 6.56
CA ILE A 16 -5.40 -4.86 5.42
C ILE A 16 -3.92 -4.92 5.03
N ASN A 17 -3.33 -6.10 5.10
CA ASN A 17 -1.97 -6.33 4.66
C ASN A 17 -2.00 -6.75 3.17
N LEU A 18 -1.19 -6.10 2.33
CA LEU A 18 -1.14 -6.35 0.89
C LEU A 18 0.30 -6.60 0.45
N ASP A 19 0.55 -7.69 -0.26
CA ASP A 19 1.88 -8.00 -0.82
C ASP A 19 1.75 -8.87 -2.07
N ILE A 20 2.79 -8.97 -2.89
CA ILE A 20 2.83 -9.87 -4.04
C ILE A 20 3.07 -11.34 -3.61
N VAL A 21 3.68 -11.55 -2.44
CA VAL A 21 3.95 -12.87 -1.87
C VAL A 21 2.91 -13.21 -0.80
N ASP A 22 2.50 -14.47 -0.74
CA ASP A 22 1.65 -14.98 0.34
C ASP A 22 2.48 -15.25 1.60
N TYR A 23 2.21 -14.52 2.68
CA TYR A 23 2.81 -14.70 4.00
C TYR A 23 1.84 -15.29 5.03
N GLY A 24 0.65 -15.76 4.62
CA GLY A 24 -0.31 -16.41 5.52
C GLY A 24 -1.06 -15.41 6.40
N GLY A 25 -1.62 -14.35 5.80
CA GLY A 25 -2.36 -13.31 6.51
C GLY A 25 -2.50 -11.98 5.78
N ASN A 26 -1.97 -11.89 4.55
CA ASN A 26 -2.12 -10.76 3.66
C ASN A 26 -2.97 -11.12 2.43
N GLN A 27 -3.51 -10.09 1.79
CA GLN A 27 -4.07 -10.20 0.45
C GLN A 27 -2.93 -10.17 -0.57
N ILE A 28 -3.07 -10.95 -1.63
CA ILE A 28 -2.06 -11.08 -2.67
C ILE A 28 -2.38 -10.11 -3.81
N HIS A 29 -1.52 -9.13 -4.04
CA HIS A 29 -1.63 -8.20 -5.17
C HIS A 29 -0.25 -7.65 -5.55
N ASP A 30 0.02 -7.63 -6.85
CA ASP A 30 1.20 -6.96 -7.40
C ASP A 30 0.92 -5.45 -7.52
N ILE A 31 1.61 -4.65 -6.72
CA ILE A 31 1.43 -3.20 -6.68
C ILE A 31 1.94 -2.46 -7.93
N ASN A 32 2.57 -3.16 -8.88
CA ASN A 32 2.81 -2.62 -10.24
C ASN A 32 1.62 -2.86 -11.19
N LYS A 33 0.59 -3.61 -10.76
CA LYS A 33 -0.62 -3.85 -11.54
C LYS A 33 -1.76 -2.95 -11.07
N PHE A 34 -2.35 -2.26 -12.04
CA PHE A 34 -3.38 -1.24 -11.84
C PHE A 34 -4.67 -1.63 -12.59
N PRO A 35 -5.85 -1.28 -12.06
CA PRO A 35 -6.07 -0.66 -10.75
C PRO A 35 -5.86 -1.66 -9.60
N TYR A 36 -5.62 -1.14 -8.40
CA TYR A 36 -5.62 -1.94 -7.17
C TYR A 36 -7.05 -2.38 -6.86
N PRO A 37 -7.24 -3.54 -6.19
CA PRO A 37 -8.56 -4.14 -5.96
C PRO A 37 -9.35 -3.45 -4.84
N PHE A 38 -9.29 -2.11 -4.79
CA PHE A 38 -9.95 -1.29 -3.78
C PHE A 38 -10.77 -0.16 -4.43
N PRO A 39 -11.94 0.19 -3.84
CA PRO A 39 -12.72 1.34 -4.26
C PRO A 39 -11.96 2.67 -4.09
N ASP A 40 -12.46 3.71 -4.74
CA ASP A 40 -12.03 5.08 -4.48
C ASP A 40 -12.33 5.46 -3.01
N ASN A 41 -11.48 6.30 -2.41
CA ASN A 41 -11.69 6.85 -1.07
C ASN A 41 -12.00 5.76 -0.01
N HIS A 42 -11.25 4.67 -0.01
CA HIS A 42 -11.52 3.50 0.82
C HIS A 42 -10.76 3.52 2.16
N PHE A 43 -9.49 3.93 2.14
CA PHE A 43 -8.61 3.89 3.30
C PHE A 43 -8.51 5.23 4.02
N ASP A 44 -8.57 5.20 5.35
CA ASP A 44 -8.29 6.35 6.20
C ASP A 44 -6.77 6.54 6.40
N GLU A 45 -6.00 5.46 6.27
CA GLU A 45 -4.56 5.45 6.41
C GLU A 45 -3.90 4.43 5.48
N ILE A 46 -2.80 4.82 4.83
CA ILE A 46 -1.92 3.94 4.07
C ILE A 46 -0.53 3.99 4.70
N TYR A 47 -0.01 2.84 5.10
CA TYR A 47 1.35 2.65 5.60
C TYR A 47 2.18 1.97 4.52
N ALA A 48 3.28 2.61 4.11
CA ALA A 48 4.21 2.11 3.11
C ALA A 48 5.63 2.20 3.67
N SER A 49 6.25 1.06 3.96
CA SER A 49 7.59 0.99 4.54
C SER A 49 8.51 0.20 3.65
N HIS A 50 9.56 0.85 3.15
CA HIS A 50 10.59 0.25 2.29
C HIS A 50 10.05 -0.48 1.06
N VAL A 51 8.99 0.08 0.47
CA VAL A 51 8.29 -0.52 -0.68
C VAL A 51 8.32 0.39 -1.92
N LEU A 52 8.27 1.71 -1.74
CA LEU A 52 8.13 2.66 -2.84
C LEU A 52 9.43 2.86 -3.63
N GLU A 53 10.56 2.38 -3.13
CA GLU A 53 11.84 2.34 -3.84
C GLU A 53 11.96 1.14 -4.80
N HIS A 54 11.04 0.17 -4.73
CA HIS A 54 11.08 -1.08 -5.49
C HIS A 54 10.07 -1.14 -6.63
N ILE A 55 9.26 -0.10 -6.81
CA ILE A 55 8.20 -0.04 -7.82
C ILE A 55 8.71 0.50 -9.16
N GLU A 56 8.13 0.02 -10.25
CA GLU A 56 8.55 0.39 -11.61
C GLU A 56 8.10 1.80 -11.99
N ASN A 57 6.90 2.20 -11.59
CA ASN A 57 6.31 3.49 -11.94
C ASN A 57 5.78 4.20 -10.70
N PHE A 58 6.67 4.97 -10.08
CA PHE A 58 6.37 5.75 -8.88
C PHE A 58 5.13 6.64 -9.03
N ASN A 59 5.05 7.44 -10.10
CA ASN A 59 3.95 8.38 -10.31
C ASN A 59 2.59 7.68 -10.42
N ARG A 60 2.55 6.52 -11.10
CA ARG A 60 1.32 5.73 -11.24
C ARG A 60 0.91 5.10 -9.92
N THR A 61 1.86 4.57 -9.16
CA THR A 61 1.60 4.06 -7.81
C THR A 61 1.10 5.14 -6.87
N ILE A 62 1.73 6.31 -6.80
CA ILE A 62 1.27 7.41 -5.95
C ILE A 62 -0.13 7.89 -6.35
N THR A 63 -0.41 7.97 -7.65
CA THR A 63 -1.75 8.34 -8.15
C THR A 63 -2.81 7.32 -7.71
N GLU A 64 -2.47 6.03 -7.76
CA GLU A 64 -3.37 4.96 -7.34
C GLU A 64 -3.57 4.93 -5.82
N LEU A 65 -2.50 5.14 -5.04
CA LEU A 65 -2.60 5.29 -3.59
C LEU A 65 -3.46 6.50 -3.21
N TYR A 66 -3.35 7.60 -3.94
CA TYR A 66 -4.22 8.76 -3.79
C TYR A 66 -5.69 8.43 -4.10
N ARG A 67 -5.97 7.67 -5.17
CA ARG A 67 -7.34 7.25 -5.53
C ARG A 67 -8.02 6.47 -4.40
N ILE A 68 -7.30 5.53 -3.79
CA ILE A 68 -7.87 4.65 -2.75
C ILE A 68 -7.81 5.26 -1.35
N LEU A 69 -7.08 6.36 -1.15
CA LEU A 69 -7.04 7.11 0.10
C LEU A 69 -8.24 8.07 0.16
N LYS A 70 -8.89 8.16 1.32
CA LYS A 70 -9.98 9.11 1.55
C LYS A 70 -9.48 10.56 1.52
N PRO A 71 -10.38 11.54 1.28
CA PRO A 71 -10.07 12.92 1.57
C PRO A 71 -9.68 13.07 3.05
N ASN A 72 -8.60 13.78 3.33
CA ASN A 72 -7.97 13.91 4.66
C ASN A 72 -7.39 12.61 5.24
N GLY A 73 -7.33 11.53 4.46
CA GLY A 73 -6.60 10.33 4.85
C GLY A 73 -5.10 10.59 4.93
N ILE A 74 -4.39 9.76 5.70
CA ILE A 74 -2.96 9.93 5.95
C ILE A 74 -2.18 8.84 5.21
N MET A 75 -1.13 9.23 4.49
CA MET A 75 -0.15 8.29 3.97
C MET A 75 1.16 8.44 4.76
N ILE A 76 1.61 7.35 5.38
CA ILE A 76 2.86 7.29 6.13
C ILE A 76 3.87 6.52 5.28
N VAL A 77 5.00 7.16 4.98
CA VAL A 77 6.04 6.60 4.11
C VAL A 77 7.36 6.52 4.89
N TYR A 78 7.95 5.34 4.90
CA TYR A 78 9.34 5.12 5.31
C TYR A 78 10.13 4.66 4.09
N ALA A 79 11.21 5.39 3.79
CA ALA A 79 12.14 5.08 2.72
C ALA A 79 13.57 5.41 3.17
N PRO A 80 14.60 4.80 2.56
CA PRO A 80 15.99 5.12 2.85
C PRO A 80 16.29 6.61 2.61
N PHE A 81 17.05 7.21 3.53
CA PHE A 81 17.66 8.51 3.31
C PHE A 81 19.05 8.30 2.69
N PHE A 82 19.29 8.92 1.53
CA PHE A 82 20.57 8.85 0.80
C PHE A 82 21.46 10.04 1.14
#